data_AF-A0AAW8EHN4-F1
#
_entry.id   AF-A0AAW8EHN4-F1
#
_cell.length_a   1.000
_cell.length_b   1.000
_cell.length_c   1.000
_cell.angle_alpha   90.00
_cell.angle_beta   90.00
_cell.angle_gamma   90.00
#
_symmetry.space_group_name_H-M   'P 1'
#
loop_
_entity.id
_entity.type
_entity.pdbx_description
1 polymer ?
#
loop_
_entity_poly.entity_id
_entity_poly.type
_entity_poly.pdbx_seq_one_letter_code
_entity_poly.pdbx_strand_id
1 'polypeptide(L)'
;MNVRSLPPKLLLPWLVAGTAWLCAAHAFAADPFASKPVKILVGFSPGGSNDVVARLIAPKLAEGLGAQVLVDNRPGAGGNIAVSAMLTAPADGHTLLMCTTGTLSIQPHVLKSMPFDPEKDIVPVTQVTNAPYMLMVNSTLPVTSVKELVAYAKQKPGELNFASSGTATGGHLAGEMLKTRAGIDIVHVAYKGTGQAMTDLLAGQVSMIFDQPVSSMQYARLGKLRALAVASPRRLAAFPDIPTVTEAGIPDFEPVTWAGICAAKNTPPAVVERIQREVAKVLATPEIAKRLAADGLEPVGSTPEQFRAFLAADKRKWGRVVKDADVKAE
;
A
#
# COMPACT_ATOMS: atom_id res chain seq x y z
N MET A 1 -11.65 -92.79 -50.98
CA MET A 1 -12.83 -92.73 -51.88
C MET A 1 -13.89 -91.84 -51.25
N ASN A 2 -14.49 -90.99 -52.09
CA ASN A 2 -15.68 -90.17 -51.90
C ASN A 2 -15.61 -88.87 -51.10
N VAL A 3 -15.23 -87.84 -51.87
CA VAL A 3 -15.56 -86.42 -51.74
C VAL A 3 -17.08 -86.19 -51.87
N ARG A 4 -17.66 -85.35 -51.00
CA ARG A 4 -18.88 -84.54 -51.24
C ARG A 4 -18.72 -83.24 -50.44
N SER A 5 -18.21 -82.17 -51.05
CA SER A 5 -18.94 -81.09 -51.76
C SER A 5 -19.58 -80.04 -50.83
N LEU A 6 -18.88 -78.92 -50.62
CA LEU A 6 -19.45 -77.64 -50.19
C LEU A 6 -20.29 -77.01 -51.31
N PRO A 7 -21.26 -76.15 -50.96
CA PRO A 7 -21.42 -74.91 -51.70
C PRO A 7 -21.43 -73.66 -50.80
N PRO A 8 -21.28 -72.46 -51.40
CA PRO A 8 -20.60 -71.34 -50.77
C PRO A 8 -21.45 -70.05 -50.70
N LYS A 9 -20.88 -69.02 -50.06
CA LYS A 9 -21.18 -67.58 -50.21
C LYS A 9 -22.48 -67.01 -49.62
N LEU A 10 -22.30 -66.23 -48.55
CA LEU A 10 -22.73 -64.81 -48.47
C LEU A 10 -21.77 -64.11 -47.49
N LEU A 11 -20.71 -63.47 -47.98
CA LEU A 11 -20.63 -62.01 -48.24
C LEU A 11 -20.82 -61.20 -46.96
N LEU A 12 -19.72 -60.82 -46.28
CA LEU A 12 -19.07 -59.50 -46.37
C LEU A 12 -19.82 -58.40 -45.55
N PRO A 13 -19.17 -57.29 -45.14
CA PRO A 13 -18.66 -57.06 -43.80
C PRO A 13 -19.29 -55.80 -43.16
N TRP A 14 -19.63 -55.83 -41.88
CA TRP A 14 -19.92 -54.59 -41.13
C TRP A 14 -18.81 -54.42 -40.09
N LEU A 15 -17.67 -53.86 -40.50
CA LEU A 15 -17.37 -52.43 -40.34
C LEU A 15 -17.68 -51.96 -38.91
N VAL A 16 -16.66 -52.08 -38.06
CA VAL A 16 -16.09 -50.94 -37.31
C VAL A 16 -17.11 -49.85 -36.98
N ALA A 17 -17.95 -50.12 -35.98
CA ALA A 17 -18.55 -49.09 -35.14
C ALA A 17 -17.94 -49.34 -33.75
N GLY A 18 -16.71 -48.90 -33.45
CA GLY A 18 -16.31 -47.52 -33.63
C GLY A 18 -17.05 -46.59 -32.67
N THR A 19 -17.71 -47.11 -31.62
CA THR A 19 -18.08 -46.33 -30.44
C THR A 19 -16.82 -46.05 -29.63
N ALA A 20 -15.98 -45.19 -30.21
CA ALA A 20 -15.24 -44.24 -29.43
C ALA A 20 -16.28 -43.47 -28.60
N TRP A 21 -16.52 -43.97 -27.38
CA TRP A 21 -16.84 -43.09 -26.28
C TRP A 21 -15.65 -42.14 -26.22
N LEU A 22 -15.77 -41.04 -26.96
CA LEU A 22 -15.07 -39.82 -26.67
C LEU A 22 -15.43 -39.55 -25.21
N CYS A 23 -14.54 -39.96 -24.32
CA CYS A 23 -14.24 -39.17 -23.16
C CYS A 23 -13.93 -37.79 -23.72
N ALA A 24 -14.96 -36.95 -23.85
CA ALA A 24 -14.82 -35.51 -23.80
C ALA A 24 -14.28 -35.23 -22.41
N ALA A 25 -13.00 -35.54 -22.22
CA ALA A 25 -12.15 -34.91 -21.25
C ALA A 25 -12.23 -33.45 -21.64
N HIS A 26 -13.20 -32.76 -21.04
CA HIS A 26 -13.13 -31.34 -20.85
C HIS A 26 -11.83 -31.19 -20.08
N ALA A 27 -10.75 -30.92 -20.81
CA ALA A 27 -9.55 -30.38 -20.22
C ALA A 27 -10.06 -29.14 -19.49
N PHE A 28 -10.26 -29.27 -18.17
CA PHE A 28 -10.34 -28.12 -17.30
C PHE A 28 -9.02 -27.41 -17.54
N ALA A 29 -9.02 -26.43 -18.45
CA ALA A 29 -7.89 -25.56 -18.65
C ALA A 29 -7.69 -24.93 -17.28
N ALA A 30 -6.66 -25.39 -16.56
CA ALA A 30 -6.29 -24.84 -15.28
C ALA A 30 -6.18 -23.34 -15.47
N ASP A 31 -6.83 -22.57 -14.58
CA ASP A 31 -6.83 -21.13 -14.67
C ASP A 31 -5.39 -20.64 -14.84
N PRO A 32 -5.02 -20.05 -15.99
CA PRO A 32 -3.64 -19.69 -16.27
C PRO A 32 -3.08 -18.71 -15.22
N PHE A 33 -3.95 -17.96 -14.55
CA PHE A 33 -3.59 -17.05 -13.47
C PHE A 33 -3.23 -17.78 -12.15
N ALA A 34 -3.71 -19.00 -11.94
CA ALA A 34 -3.36 -19.83 -10.79
C ALA A 34 -2.00 -20.54 -10.94
N SER A 35 -1.37 -20.43 -12.11
CA SER A 35 -0.15 -21.19 -12.45
C SER A 35 1.11 -20.72 -11.70
N LYS A 36 1.11 -19.52 -11.11
CA LYS A 36 2.26 -18.99 -10.37
C LYS A 36 1.85 -18.05 -9.24
N PRO A 37 2.70 -17.84 -8.22
CA PRO A 37 2.41 -16.92 -7.14
C PRO A 37 2.29 -15.47 -7.63
N VAL A 38 1.37 -14.73 -7.02
CA VAL A 38 1.26 -13.27 -7.13
C VAL A 38 2.14 -12.64 -6.06
N LYS A 39 2.95 -11.65 -6.43
CA LYS A 39 3.78 -10.86 -5.52
C LYS A 39 3.20 -9.47 -5.36
N ILE A 40 2.99 -9.04 -4.12
CA ILE A 40 2.74 -7.64 -3.78
C ILE A 40 4.06 -7.05 -3.30
N LEU A 41 4.67 -6.23 -4.14
CA LEU A 41 5.88 -5.51 -3.81
C LEU A 41 5.54 -4.35 -2.87
N VAL A 42 6.25 -4.25 -1.75
CA VAL A 42 6.12 -3.15 -0.80
C VAL A 42 7.42 -2.35 -0.77
N GLY A 43 7.35 -1.06 -1.10
CA GLY A 43 8.53 -0.18 -1.23
C GLY A 43 9.21 0.24 0.08
N PHE A 44 8.84 -0.35 1.21
CA PHE A 44 9.27 0.05 2.54
C PHE A 44 9.63 -1.16 3.40
N SER A 45 10.44 -0.93 4.44
CA SER A 45 10.85 -1.97 5.38
C SER A 45 9.65 -2.66 6.03
N PRO A 46 9.76 -3.95 6.40
CA PRO A 46 8.71 -4.66 7.13
C PRO A 46 8.28 -3.94 8.42
N GLY A 47 7.04 -4.15 8.85
CA GLY A 47 6.49 -3.56 10.09
C GLY A 47 5.95 -2.14 9.96
N GLY A 48 6.08 -1.50 8.80
CA GLY A 48 5.35 -0.28 8.48
C GLY A 48 3.93 -0.55 7.98
N SER A 49 3.09 0.48 7.95
CA SER A 49 1.66 0.37 7.62
C SER A 49 1.35 -0.35 6.31
N ASN A 50 2.09 -0.06 5.23
CA ASN A 50 1.91 -0.72 3.93
C ASN A 50 2.19 -2.23 3.99
N ASP A 51 3.21 -2.64 4.75
CA ASP A 51 3.55 -4.05 4.95
C ASP A 51 2.49 -4.76 5.78
N VAL A 52 2.03 -4.13 6.87
CA VAL A 52 0.96 -4.66 7.72
C VAL A 52 -0.33 -4.85 6.93
N VAL A 53 -0.74 -3.85 6.13
CA VAL A 53 -1.94 -3.95 5.30
C VAL A 53 -1.78 -5.00 4.19
N ALA A 54 -0.64 -5.04 3.49
CA ALA A 54 -0.40 -6.04 2.46
C ALA A 54 -0.49 -7.47 3.02
N ARG A 55 0.11 -7.72 4.19
CA ARG A 55 0.09 -9.02 4.87
C ARG A 55 -1.29 -9.36 5.42
N LEU A 56 -2.06 -8.36 5.84
CA LEU A 56 -3.43 -8.54 6.32
C LEU A 56 -4.36 -9.05 5.21
N ILE A 57 -4.24 -8.49 4.00
CA ILE A 57 -5.12 -8.87 2.88
C ILE A 57 -4.64 -10.11 2.11
N ALA A 58 -3.33 -10.41 2.13
CA ALA A 58 -2.73 -11.46 1.29
C ALA A 58 -3.37 -12.85 1.44
N PRO A 59 -3.68 -13.37 2.65
CA PRO A 59 -4.26 -14.71 2.78
C PRO A 59 -5.63 -14.84 2.09
N LYS A 60 -6.57 -13.93 2.38
CA LYS A 60 -7.90 -13.96 1.74
C LYS A 60 -7.84 -13.62 0.25
N LEU A 61 -6.88 -12.78 -0.15
CA LEU A 61 -6.66 -12.51 -1.57
C LEU A 61 -6.15 -13.76 -2.31
N ALA A 62 -5.31 -14.57 -1.65
CA ALA A 62 -4.83 -15.83 -2.22
C ALA A 62 -5.97 -16.83 -2.44
N GLU A 63 -6.89 -16.94 -1.48
CA GLU A 63 -8.11 -17.74 -1.62
C GLU A 63 -8.96 -17.28 -2.82
N GLY A 64 -9.22 -15.97 -2.93
CA GLY A 64 -10.03 -15.40 -4.01
C GLY A 64 -9.39 -15.49 -5.40
N LEU A 65 -8.06 -15.35 -5.48
CA LEU A 65 -7.32 -15.48 -6.74
C LEU A 65 -7.05 -16.93 -7.13
N GLY A 66 -7.12 -17.88 -6.19
CA GLY A 66 -6.71 -19.26 -6.43
C GLY A 66 -5.19 -19.41 -6.63
N ALA A 67 -4.41 -18.43 -6.18
CA ALA A 67 -2.96 -18.36 -6.34
C ALA A 67 -2.32 -17.90 -5.03
N GLN A 68 -1.11 -18.40 -4.71
CA GLN A 68 -0.38 -17.91 -3.55
C GLN A 68 -0.09 -16.41 -3.69
N VAL A 69 -0.36 -15.62 -2.64
CA VAL A 69 -0.01 -14.20 -2.59
C VAL A 69 1.14 -13.99 -1.61
N LEU A 70 2.26 -13.46 -2.11
CA LEU A 70 3.48 -13.21 -1.36
C LEU A 70 3.71 -11.70 -1.21
N VAL A 71 4.04 -11.27 0.00
CA VAL A 71 4.49 -9.88 0.25
C VAL A 71 6.01 -9.84 0.17
N ASP A 72 6.54 -9.05 -0.77
CA ASP A 72 7.97 -8.90 -1.02
C ASP A 72 8.40 -7.44 -0.78
N ASN A 73 9.10 -7.19 0.33
CA ASN A 73 9.57 -5.86 0.69
C ASN A 73 10.83 -5.50 -0.12
N ARG A 74 10.76 -4.42 -0.90
CA ARG A 74 11.86 -3.86 -1.70
C ARG A 74 12.12 -2.41 -1.28
N PRO A 75 12.70 -2.19 -0.08
CA PRO A 75 12.78 -0.88 0.54
C PRO A 75 13.84 0.02 -0.10
N GLY A 76 13.56 1.33 -0.17
CA GLY A 76 14.53 2.35 -0.58
C GLY A 76 13.96 3.40 -1.54
N ALA A 77 14.64 4.55 -1.62
CA ALA A 77 14.29 5.67 -2.50
C ALA A 77 12.80 6.09 -2.42
N GLY A 78 12.25 6.19 -1.20
CA GLY A 78 10.84 6.54 -0.98
C GLY A 78 9.84 5.56 -1.61
N GLY A 79 10.27 4.33 -1.92
CA GLY A 79 9.48 3.28 -2.55
C GLY A 79 9.80 3.04 -4.03
N ASN A 80 10.61 3.88 -4.68
CA ASN A 80 10.89 3.76 -6.12
C ASN A 80 11.60 2.47 -6.51
N ILE A 81 12.35 1.85 -5.61
CA ILE A 81 12.97 0.54 -5.88
C ILE A 81 11.91 -0.54 -6.15
N ALA A 82 10.81 -0.56 -5.39
CA ALA A 82 9.70 -1.47 -5.64
C ALA A 82 8.95 -1.10 -6.93
N VAL A 83 8.81 0.18 -7.23
CA VAL A 83 8.18 0.63 -8.49
C VAL A 83 8.97 0.12 -9.69
N SER A 84 10.29 0.35 -9.72
CA SER A 84 11.16 -0.13 -10.80
C SER A 84 11.13 -1.66 -10.93
N ALA A 85 11.11 -2.39 -9.82
CA ALA A 85 10.99 -3.84 -9.83
C ALA A 85 9.64 -4.32 -10.41
N MET A 86 8.54 -3.62 -10.12
CA MET A 86 7.24 -3.93 -10.73
C MET A 86 7.23 -3.62 -12.23
N LEU A 87 7.76 -2.46 -12.64
CA LEU A 87 7.76 -2.02 -14.04
C LEU A 87 8.62 -2.89 -14.96
N THR A 88 9.64 -3.55 -14.41
CA THR A 88 10.52 -4.46 -15.16
C THR A 88 10.04 -5.91 -15.16
N ALA A 89 9.02 -6.24 -14.34
CA ALA A 89 8.41 -7.56 -14.33
C ALA A 89 7.46 -7.76 -15.52
N PRO A 90 7.14 -9.02 -15.88
CA PRO A 90 6.10 -9.31 -16.86
C PRO A 90 4.76 -8.65 -16.47
N ALA A 91 4.16 -7.92 -17.40
CA ALA A 91 2.88 -7.22 -17.21
C ALA A 91 1.70 -8.20 -17.31
N ASP A 92 1.68 -9.24 -16.49
CA ASP A 92 0.67 -10.29 -16.49
C ASP A 92 -0.13 -10.39 -15.17
N GLY A 93 0.05 -9.40 -14.28
CA GLY A 93 -0.67 -9.28 -13.02
C GLY A 93 -0.12 -10.08 -11.85
N HIS A 94 0.99 -10.81 -12.00
CA HIS A 94 1.60 -11.56 -10.90
C HIS A 94 2.68 -10.78 -10.15
N THR A 95 3.00 -9.57 -10.60
CA THR A 95 3.80 -8.61 -9.82
C THR A 95 3.01 -7.32 -9.71
N LEU A 96 2.58 -7.02 -8.50
CA LEU A 96 1.80 -5.86 -8.12
C LEU A 96 2.61 -5.00 -7.17
N LEU A 97 2.22 -3.75 -7.03
CA LEU A 97 2.84 -2.80 -6.12
C LEU A 97 1.81 -2.30 -5.11
N MET A 98 2.17 -2.30 -3.83
CA MET A 98 1.51 -1.47 -2.82
C MET A 98 1.96 -0.02 -3.02
N CYS A 99 1.27 0.70 -3.90
CA CYS A 99 1.55 2.08 -4.25
C CYS A 99 1.01 3.05 -3.20
N THR A 100 1.64 4.22 -3.09
CA THR A 100 1.36 5.18 -2.01
C THR A 100 1.26 6.61 -2.52
N THR A 101 0.69 7.47 -1.68
CA THR A 101 0.72 8.93 -1.85
C THR A 101 2.13 9.46 -2.13
N GLY A 102 3.15 8.94 -1.42
CA GLY A 102 4.55 9.30 -1.62
C GLY A 102 5.01 9.08 -3.05
N THR A 103 4.88 7.83 -3.53
CA THR A 103 5.38 7.41 -4.84
C THR A 103 4.64 8.05 -6.02
N LEU A 104 3.30 8.23 -5.92
CA LEU A 104 2.50 8.62 -7.09
C LEU A 104 2.03 10.08 -7.08
N SER A 105 1.96 10.71 -5.91
CA SER A 105 1.41 12.07 -5.79
C SER A 105 2.42 13.09 -5.29
N ILE A 106 3.33 12.73 -4.38
CA ILE A 106 4.28 13.68 -3.77
C ILE A 106 5.58 13.79 -4.57
N GLN A 107 6.24 12.66 -4.80
CA GLN A 107 7.56 12.63 -5.44
C GLN A 107 7.64 13.36 -6.78
N PRO A 108 6.61 13.32 -7.66
CA PRO A 108 6.62 14.10 -8.91
C PRO A 108 6.74 15.62 -8.74
N HIS A 109 6.47 16.14 -7.53
CA HIS A 109 6.58 17.57 -7.22
C HIS A 109 7.83 17.92 -6.41
N VAL A 110 8.49 16.92 -5.83
CA VAL A 110 9.67 17.13 -4.97
C VAL A 110 10.94 16.74 -5.71
N LEU A 111 10.99 15.55 -6.31
CA LEU A 111 12.19 15.02 -6.94
C LEU A 111 12.54 15.78 -8.22
N LYS A 112 13.82 16.12 -8.39
CA LYS A 112 14.35 16.77 -9.60
C LYS A 112 14.17 15.91 -10.86
N SER A 113 14.21 14.59 -10.69
CA SER A 113 14.00 13.62 -11.76
C SER A 113 13.30 12.39 -11.21
N MET A 114 12.20 12.01 -11.87
CA MET A 114 11.48 10.78 -11.55
C MET A 114 12.03 9.60 -12.38
N PRO A 115 12.22 8.41 -11.79
CA PRO A 115 12.70 7.24 -12.51
C PRO A 115 11.65 6.55 -13.40
N PHE A 116 10.41 7.04 -13.39
CA PHE A 116 9.28 6.56 -14.20
C PHE A 116 8.23 7.67 -14.35
N ASP A 117 7.29 7.50 -15.27
CA ASP A 117 6.12 8.37 -15.43
C ASP A 117 4.90 7.75 -14.72
N PRO A 118 4.44 8.29 -13.57
CA PRO A 118 3.32 7.72 -12.83
C PRO A 118 2.00 7.63 -13.61
N GLU A 119 1.81 8.44 -14.65
CA GLU A 119 0.57 8.47 -15.43
C GLU A 119 0.61 7.47 -16.60
N LYS A 120 1.79 7.21 -17.17
CA LYS A 120 1.96 6.34 -18.34
C LYS A 120 2.38 4.92 -18.00
N ASP A 121 3.18 4.75 -16.95
CA ASP A 121 3.85 3.49 -16.65
C ASP A 121 3.08 2.65 -15.63
N ILE A 122 2.13 3.26 -14.91
CA ILE A 122 1.37 2.62 -13.83
C ILE A 122 -0.09 2.44 -14.22
N VAL A 123 -0.62 1.24 -13.97
CA VAL A 123 -2.06 0.94 -14.04
C VAL A 123 -2.61 0.91 -12.62
N PRO A 124 -3.49 1.87 -12.23
CA PRO A 124 -4.19 1.82 -10.95
C PRO A 124 -5.13 0.62 -10.93
N VAL A 125 -5.06 -0.22 -9.89
CA VAL A 125 -5.96 -1.38 -9.73
C VAL A 125 -7.07 -1.04 -8.76
N THR A 126 -6.73 -0.63 -7.54
CA THR A 126 -7.70 -0.22 -6.51
C THR A 126 -7.03 0.59 -5.42
N GLN A 127 -7.74 1.58 -4.88
CA GLN A 127 -7.37 2.13 -3.58
C GLN A 127 -7.71 1.10 -2.51
N VAL A 128 -6.77 0.83 -1.61
CA VAL A 128 -6.94 -0.18 -0.55
C VAL A 128 -7.43 0.51 0.71
N THR A 129 -6.70 1.53 1.16
CA THR A 129 -7.03 2.27 2.39
C THR A 129 -6.82 3.76 2.26
N ASN A 130 -7.54 4.51 3.08
CA ASN A 130 -7.30 5.91 3.39
C ASN A 130 -6.99 6.04 4.89
N ALA A 131 -5.98 6.82 5.26
CA ALA A 131 -5.66 7.11 6.66
C ALA A 131 -4.83 8.37 6.82
N PRO A 132 -5.10 9.19 7.85
CA PRO A 132 -4.21 10.29 8.19
C PRO A 132 -2.94 9.78 8.88
N TYR A 133 -1.92 10.62 8.88
CA TYR A 133 -0.79 10.45 9.78
C TYR A 133 -1.18 10.86 11.21
N MET A 134 -0.41 10.38 12.18
CA MET A 134 -0.43 10.82 13.56
C MET A 134 0.97 11.19 13.99
N LEU A 135 1.06 12.29 14.74
CA LEU A 135 2.29 12.72 15.37
C LEU A 135 2.52 11.88 16.63
N MET A 136 3.55 11.04 16.57
CA MET A 136 3.97 10.19 17.68
C MET A 136 5.33 10.67 18.20
N VAL A 137 5.51 10.64 19.52
CA VAL A 137 6.78 10.94 20.18
C VAL A 137 7.19 9.79 21.10
N ASN A 138 8.50 9.65 21.35
CA ASN A 138 8.96 8.75 22.41
C ASN A 138 8.41 9.20 23.77
N SER A 139 7.99 8.27 24.63
CA SER A 139 7.39 8.62 25.93
C SER A 139 8.39 9.19 26.95
N THR A 140 9.69 9.14 26.72
CA THR A 140 10.68 9.81 27.59
C THR A 140 10.82 11.31 27.27
N LEU A 141 10.38 11.75 26.08
CA LEU A 141 10.36 13.18 25.74
C LEU A 141 9.37 13.90 26.69
N PRO A 142 9.74 15.01 27.34
CA PRO A 142 8.92 15.64 28.38
C PRO A 142 7.82 16.53 27.79
N VAL A 143 7.02 15.96 26.89
CA VAL A 143 5.91 16.61 26.19
C VAL A 143 4.73 15.66 26.09
N THR A 144 3.53 16.22 26.25
CA THR A 144 2.26 15.50 26.26
C THR A 144 1.23 16.10 25.29
N SER A 145 1.55 17.24 24.69
CA SER A 145 0.72 17.90 23.68
C SER A 145 1.57 18.50 22.56
N VAL A 146 0.94 18.82 21.41
CA VAL A 146 1.61 19.54 20.31
C VAL A 146 2.13 20.90 20.78
N LYS A 147 1.37 21.61 21.64
CA LYS A 147 1.79 22.91 22.19
C LYS A 147 3.08 22.78 23.01
N GLU A 148 3.17 21.77 23.85
CA GLU A 148 4.38 21.47 24.62
C GLU A 148 5.54 21.06 23.71
N LEU A 149 5.29 20.24 22.69
CA LEU A 149 6.31 19.88 21.70
C LEU A 149 6.87 21.12 20.99
N VAL A 150 6.00 22.02 20.54
CA VAL A 150 6.40 23.26 19.87
C VAL A 150 7.21 24.15 20.82
N ALA A 151 6.76 24.32 22.06
CA ALA A 151 7.49 25.09 23.06
C ALA A 151 8.87 24.48 23.36
N TYR A 152 8.93 23.15 23.51
CA TYR A 152 10.17 22.41 23.76
C TYR A 152 11.16 22.55 22.59
N ALA A 153 10.67 22.39 21.35
CA ALA A 153 11.49 22.55 20.14
C ALA A 153 12.04 23.99 19.99
N LYS A 154 11.26 25.02 20.34
CA LYS A 154 11.72 26.42 20.29
C LYS A 154 12.85 26.73 21.28
N GLN A 155 12.91 26.02 22.39
CA GLN A 155 14.00 26.16 23.37
C GLN A 155 15.28 25.45 22.92
N LYS A 156 15.17 24.54 21.94
CA LYS A 156 16.22 23.60 21.53
C LYS A 156 16.30 23.50 20.00
N PRO A 157 16.53 24.62 19.29
CA PRO A 157 16.53 24.64 17.84
C PRO A 157 17.60 23.69 17.28
N GLY A 158 17.20 22.81 16.36
CA GLY A 158 18.08 21.83 15.71
C GLY A 158 18.44 20.60 16.56
N GLU A 159 18.04 20.54 17.83
CA GLU A 159 18.31 19.36 18.69
C GLU A 159 17.29 18.24 18.50
N LEU A 160 16.02 18.59 18.26
CA LEU A 160 14.99 17.60 17.98
C LEU A 160 15.08 17.14 16.54
N ASN A 161 14.75 15.87 16.33
CA ASN A 161 14.67 15.29 15.01
C ASN A 161 13.34 14.55 14.82
N PHE A 162 12.97 14.36 13.56
CA PHE A 162 11.79 13.58 13.19
C PHE A 162 12.13 12.55 12.13
N ALA A 163 11.64 11.34 12.33
CA ALA A 163 11.81 10.26 11.39
C ALA A 163 10.74 10.27 10.30
N SER A 164 11.04 9.60 9.20
CA SER A 164 10.06 9.26 8.16
C SER A 164 10.41 7.91 7.53
N SER A 165 9.48 7.39 6.72
CA SER A 165 9.70 6.20 5.89
C SER A 165 10.58 6.46 4.66
N GLY A 166 11.09 7.68 4.49
CA GLY A 166 12.03 8.07 3.44
C GLY A 166 11.81 9.51 2.96
N THR A 167 12.78 10.05 2.23
CA THR A 167 12.67 11.35 1.56
C THR A 167 11.47 11.37 0.60
N ALA A 168 10.83 12.54 0.51
CA ALA A 168 9.63 12.77 -0.31
C ALA A 168 8.46 11.79 -0.03
N THR A 169 8.33 11.30 1.20
CA THR A 169 7.15 10.55 1.67
C THR A 169 6.16 11.50 2.34
N GLY A 170 4.91 11.05 2.55
CA GLY A 170 3.90 11.88 3.23
C GLY A 170 4.27 12.21 4.68
N GLY A 171 4.91 11.29 5.41
CA GLY A 171 5.39 11.54 6.77
C GLY A 171 6.56 12.54 6.80
N HIS A 172 7.43 12.52 5.79
CA HIS A 172 8.46 13.57 5.62
C HIS A 172 7.81 14.95 5.42
N LEU A 173 6.87 15.07 4.49
CA LEU A 173 6.17 16.33 4.26
C LEU A 173 5.38 16.81 5.48
N ALA A 174 4.75 15.89 6.24
CA ALA A 174 4.06 16.26 7.47
C ALA A 174 5.03 16.88 8.50
N GLY A 175 6.23 16.32 8.66
CA GLY A 175 7.26 16.89 9.53
C GLY A 175 7.75 18.27 9.06
N GLU A 176 8.01 18.44 7.77
CA GLU A 176 8.41 19.74 7.20
C GLU A 176 7.28 20.78 7.30
N MET A 177 6.02 20.37 7.08
CA MET A 177 4.86 21.24 7.32
C MET A 177 4.78 21.67 8.79
N LEU A 178 5.08 20.77 9.74
CA LEU A 178 5.09 21.10 11.16
C LEU A 178 6.20 22.11 11.46
N LYS A 179 7.41 21.86 10.93
CA LYS A 179 8.58 22.73 11.03
C LYS A 179 8.24 24.16 10.60
N THR A 180 7.74 24.32 9.38
CA THR A 180 7.40 25.62 8.79
C THR A 180 6.24 26.30 9.52
N ARG A 181 5.14 25.60 9.78
CA ARG A 181 3.93 26.22 10.35
C ARG A 181 4.04 26.54 11.84
N ALA A 182 4.79 25.74 12.60
CA ALA A 182 5.01 26.00 14.02
C ALA A 182 6.17 26.98 14.29
N GLY A 183 6.98 27.27 13.25
CA GLY A 183 8.20 28.07 13.38
C GLY A 183 9.19 27.42 14.35
N ILE A 184 9.45 26.13 14.16
CA ILE A 184 10.39 25.35 14.96
C ILE A 184 11.53 24.86 14.07
N ASP A 185 12.71 24.64 14.64
CA ASP A 185 13.81 24.02 13.92
C ASP A 185 14.01 22.58 14.40
N ILE A 186 13.65 21.64 13.54
CA ILE A 186 13.81 20.19 13.75
C ILE A 186 14.47 19.56 12.54
N VAL A 187 15.21 18.47 12.74
CA VAL A 187 16.01 17.81 11.71
C VAL A 187 15.31 16.56 11.19
N HIS A 188 15.23 16.41 9.87
CA HIS A 188 14.69 15.21 9.24
C HIS A 188 15.70 14.05 9.29
N VAL A 189 15.21 12.85 9.61
CA VAL A 189 15.97 11.60 9.49
C VAL A 189 15.21 10.62 8.59
N ALA A 190 15.75 10.37 7.40
CA ALA A 190 15.14 9.47 6.43
C ALA A 190 15.54 8.00 6.69
N TYR A 191 14.55 7.13 6.89
CA TYR A 191 14.74 5.68 6.94
C TYR A 191 14.28 5.03 5.63
N LYS A 192 14.52 3.73 5.46
CA LYS A 192 13.99 2.96 4.32
C LYS A 192 12.54 2.47 4.52
N GLY A 193 11.91 2.85 5.62
CA GLY A 193 10.54 2.49 5.97
C GLY A 193 10.24 2.72 7.45
N THR A 194 8.94 2.79 7.79
CA THR A 194 8.49 3.02 9.16
C THR A 194 9.01 1.97 10.13
N GLY A 195 9.13 0.70 9.72
CA GLY A 195 9.59 -0.36 10.63
C GLY A 195 10.96 -0.06 11.27
N GLN A 196 11.93 0.40 10.48
CA GLN A 196 13.23 0.82 10.99
C GLN A 196 13.13 2.10 11.83
N ALA A 197 12.41 3.11 11.32
CA ALA A 197 12.20 4.36 12.04
C ALA A 197 11.53 4.16 13.41
N MET A 198 10.62 3.20 13.51
CA MET A 198 9.88 2.89 14.73
C MET A 198 10.79 2.27 15.78
N THR A 199 11.74 1.41 15.39
CA THR A 199 12.76 0.87 16.31
C THR A 199 13.57 2.00 16.95
N ASP A 200 14.04 2.94 16.13
CA ASP A 200 14.86 4.06 16.62
C ASP A 200 14.05 5.07 17.43
N LEU A 201 12.77 5.27 17.08
CA LEU A 201 11.85 6.08 17.87
C LEU A 201 11.62 5.45 19.24
N LEU A 202 11.39 4.14 19.33
CA LEU A 202 11.21 3.43 20.60
C LEU A 202 12.47 3.47 21.46
N ALA A 203 13.65 3.42 20.83
CA ALA A 203 14.94 3.55 21.49
C ALA A 203 15.32 4.99 21.87
N GLY A 204 14.53 5.99 21.43
CA GLY A 204 14.80 7.42 21.68
C GLY A 204 15.94 8.00 20.85
N GLN A 205 16.40 7.31 19.80
CA GLN A 205 17.39 7.83 18.85
C GLN A 205 16.80 8.92 17.95
N VAL A 206 15.49 8.83 17.71
CA VAL A 206 14.70 9.91 17.09
C VAL A 206 13.58 10.38 18.01
N SER A 207 13.23 11.66 17.93
CA SER A 207 12.31 12.29 18.89
C SER A 207 10.84 12.09 18.53
N MET A 208 10.51 12.13 17.23
CA MET A 208 9.13 12.07 16.75
C MET A 208 9.01 11.42 15.37
N ILE A 209 7.79 11.05 14.99
CA ILE A 209 7.45 10.56 13.65
C ILE A 209 6.01 10.98 13.31
N PHE A 210 5.75 11.25 12.04
CA PHE A 210 4.40 11.22 11.48
C PHE A 210 4.18 9.86 10.83
N ASP A 211 3.36 9.02 11.47
CA ASP A 211 3.13 7.64 11.04
C ASP A 211 1.63 7.30 11.07
N GLN A 212 1.21 6.22 10.40
CA GLN A 212 -0.19 5.81 10.42
C GLN A 212 -0.48 4.92 11.65
N PRO A 213 -1.69 4.99 12.23
CA PRO A 213 -1.99 4.34 13.50
C PRO A 213 -1.77 2.82 13.51
N VAL A 214 -2.02 2.15 12.38
CA VAL A 214 -1.90 0.68 12.26
C VAL A 214 -0.52 0.13 12.62
N SER A 215 0.55 0.90 12.45
CA SER A 215 1.90 0.44 12.81
C SER A 215 2.42 1.03 14.14
N SER A 216 1.86 2.15 14.61
CA SER A 216 2.36 2.87 15.78
C SER A 216 1.50 2.76 17.05
N MET A 217 0.18 2.62 16.96
CA MET A 217 -0.71 2.76 18.13
C MET A 217 -0.57 1.65 19.15
N GLN A 218 -0.14 0.46 18.75
CA GLN A 218 0.19 -0.60 19.69
C GLN A 218 1.24 -0.15 20.73
N TYR A 219 2.23 0.65 20.33
CA TYR A 219 3.28 1.12 21.23
C TYR A 219 2.81 2.26 22.13
N ALA A 220 1.87 3.09 21.66
CA ALA A 220 1.23 4.09 22.50
C ALA A 220 0.33 3.46 23.58
N ARG A 221 -0.43 2.42 23.22
CA ARG A 221 -1.22 1.62 24.17
C ARG A 221 -0.34 0.97 25.25
N LEU A 222 0.91 0.64 24.92
CA LEU A 222 1.92 0.10 25.86
C LEU A 222 2.70 1.20 26.62
N GLY A 223 2.39 2.48 26.43
CA GLY A 223 3.07 3.60 27.09
C GLY A 223 4.51 3.86 26.62
N LYS A 224 4.94 3.24 25.52
CA LYS A 224 6.30 3.43 24.96
C LYS A 224 6.37 4.66 24.05
N LEU A 225 5.27 5.01 23.42
CA LEU A 225 5.10 6.24 22.65
C LEU A 225 3.94 7.06 23.22
N ARG A 226 3.88 8.33 22.86
CA ARG A 226 2.67 9.15 23.01
C ARG A 226 2.18 9.59 21.65
N ALA A 227 0.89 9.46 21.40
CA ALA A 227 0.22 10.05 20.24
C ALA A 227 -0.24 11.46 20.62
N LEU A 228 0.30 12.49 19.96
CA LEU A 228 0.02 13.87 20.30
C LEU A 228 -1.14 14.47 19.51
N ALA A 229 -1.23 14.13 18.22
CA ALA A 229 -2.29 14.63 17.34
C ALA A 229 -2.44 13.80 16.06
N VAL A 230 -3.64 13.83 15.47
CA VAL A 230 -3.92 13.31 14.12
C VAL A 230 -3.79 14.43 13.07
N ALA A 231 -3.24 14.10 11.91
CA ALA A 231 -3.00 15.01 10.79
C ALA A 231 -4.16 15.01 9.77
N SER A 232 -5.39 14.98 10.29
CA SER A 232 -6.65 15.03 9.52
C SER A 232 -7.49 16.24 9.94
N PRO A 233 -8.44 16.67 9.08
CA PRO A 233 -9.40 17.74 9.43
C PRO A 233 -10.26 17.41 10.66
N ARG A 234 -10.45 16.12 10.96
CA ARG A 234 -11.28 15.62 12.05
C ARG A 234 -10.55 14.52 12.82
N ARG A 235 -10.88 14.34 14.10
CA ARG A 235 -10.37 13.24 14.92
C ARG A 235 -10.71 11.88 14.29
N LEU A 236 -9.87 10.89 14.57
CA LEU A 236 -10.15 9.52 14.16
C LEU A 236 -11.22 8.91 15.07
N ALA A 237 -12.23 8.27 14.49
CA ALA A 237 -13.28 7.58 15.26
C ALA A 237 -12.70 6.49 16.17
N ALA A 238 -11.61 5.83 15.74
CA ALA A 238 -10.90 4.84 16.53
C ALA A 238 -10.15 5.42 17.74
N PHE A 239 -9.84 6.73 17.71
CA PHE A 239 -9.04 7.43 18.71
C PHE A 239 -9.62 8.82 19.01
N PRO A 240 -10.85 8.90 19.57
CA PRO A 240 -11.58 10.15 19.72
C PRO A 240 -10.94 11.13 20.70
N ASP A 241 -10.08 10.64 21.59
CA ASP A 241 -9.40 11.46 22.60
C ASP A 241 -8.15 12.17 22.07
N ILE A 242 -7.64 11.73 20.90
CA ILE A 242 -6.46 12.34 20.28
C ILE A 242 -6.92 13.53 19.43
N PRO A 243 -6.48 14.77 19.73
CA PRO A 243 -6.89 15.95 18.98
C PRO A 243 -6.33 15.95 17.56
N THR A 244 -6.88 16.79 16.69
CA THR A 244 -6.23 17.09 15.41
C THR A 244 -5.07 18.06 15.60
N VAL A 245 -4.14 18.11 14.64
CA VAL A 245 -3.07 19.12 14.64
C VAL A 245 -3.66 20.54 14.55
N THR A 246 -4.77 20.70 13.82
CA THR A 246 -5.55 21.94 13.74
C THR A 246 -6.14 22.34 15.09
N GLU A 247 -6.81 21.41 15.80
CA GLU A 247 -7.34 21.64 17.16
C GLU A 247 -6.22 21.99 18.15
N ALA A 248 -5.01 21.50 17.90
CA ALA A 248 -3.83 21.78 18.71
C ALA A 248 -3.13 23.12 18.36
N GLY A 249 -3.72 23.94 17.47
CA GLY A 249 -3.29 25.31 17.20
C GLY A 249 -2.45 25.51 15.93
N ILE A 250 -2.37 24.52 15.04
CA ILE A 250 -1.64 24.62 13.78
C ILE A 250 -2.64 24.47 12.61
N PRO A 251 -3.15 25.59 12.05
CA PRO A 251 -4.19 25.55 11.01
C PRO A 251 -3.70 24.91 9.70
N ASP A 252 -4.65 24.56 8.83
CA ASP A 252 -4.52 23.91 7.50
C ASP A 252 -3.50 22.76 7.43
N PHE A 253 -3.50 21.90 8.43
CA PHE A 253 -2.59 20.76 8.54
C PHE A 253 -3.28 19.44 8.15
N GLU A 254 -3.22 19.09 6.85
CA GLU A 254 -3.93 17.91 6.33
C GLU A 254 -3.13 16.99 5.38
N PRO A 255 -1.95 16.51 5.79
CA PRO A 255 -1.24 15.43 5.10
C PRO A 255 -1.97 14.09 5.33
N VAL A 256 -3.09 13.88 4.64
CA VAL A 256 -3.78 12.58 4.61
C VAL A 256 -3.12 11.70 3.55
N THR A 257 -2.92 10.42 3.87
CA THR A 257 -2.28 9.46 2.97
C THR A 257 -3.23 8.30 2.62
N TRP A 258 -2.90 7.61 1.54
CA TRP A 258 -3.61 6.46 1.03
C TRP A 258 -2.60 5.39 0.59
N ALA A 259 -3.06 4.15 0.59
CA ALA A 259 -2.37 3.01 0.00
C ALA A 259 -3.27 2.36 -1.06
N GLY A 260 -2.67 1.88 -2.14
CA GLY A 260 -3.36 1.28 -3.27
C GLY A 260 -2.61 0.09 -3.84
N ILE A 261 -3.30 -0.72 -4.64
CA ILE A 261 -2.66 -1.70 -5.51
C ILE A 261 -2.52 -1.09 -6.90
N CYS A 262 -1.32 -1.22 -7.45
CA CYS A 262 -0.96 -0.80 -8.79
C CYS A 262 -0.31 -1.97 -9.54
N ALA A 263 -0.42 -1.95 -10.87
CA ALA A 263 0.21 -2.91 -11.76
C ALA A 263 1.05 -2.17 -12.82
N ALA A 264 1.94 -2.91 -13.50
CA ALA A 264 2.74 -2.35 -14.59
C ALA A 264 1.88 -2.03 -15.82
N LYS A 265 2.32 -1.04 -16.60
CA LYS A 265 1.78 -0.75 -17.93
C LYS A 265 1.64 -2.03 -18.76
N ASN A 266 0.58 -2.09 -19.57
CA ASN A 266 0.21 -3.22 -20.43
C ASN A 266 -0.33 -4.46 -19.68
N THR A 267 -0.52 -4.40 -18.35
CA THR A 267 -1.27 -5.46 -17.66
C THR A 267 -2.68 -5.56 -18.26
N PRO A 268 -3.14 -6.75 -18.71
CA PRO A 268 -4.42 -6.88 -19.38
C PRO A 268 -5.59 -6.35 -18.54
N PRO A 269 -6.54 -5.59 -19.12
CA PRO A 269 -7.67 -5.04 -18.38
C PRO A 269 -8.46 -6.08 -17.58
N ALA A 270 -8.73 -7.25 -18.18
CA ALA A 270 -9.43 -8.34 -17.50
C ALA A 270 -8.69 -8.88 -16.26
N VAL A 271 -7.34 -8.83 -16.26
CA VAL A 271 -6.52 -9.21 -15.10
C VAL A 271 -6.61 -8.14 -14.02
N VAL A 272 -6.55 -6.86 -14.40
CA VAL A 272 -6.72 -5.73 -13.48
C VAL A 272 -8.09 -5.78 -12.80
N GLU A 273 -9.16 -5.97 -13.57
CA GLU A 273 -10.53 -6.09 -13.06
C GLU A 273 -10.69 -7.29 -12.11
N ARG A 274 -10.09 -8.43 -12.44
CA ARG A 274 -10.09 -9.60 -11.56
C ARG A 274 -9.42 -9.29 -10.22
N ILE A 275 -8.21 -8.74 -10.24
CA ILE A 275 -7.47 -8.41 -9.03
C ILE A 275 -8.22 -7.37 -8.21
N GLN A 276 -8.74 -6.31 -8.85
CA GLN A 276 -9.52 -5.28 -8.18
C GLN A 276 -10.72 -5.90 -7.46
N ARG A 277 -11.50 -6.74 -8.14
CA ARG A 277 -12.69 -7.37 -7.56
C ARG A 277 -12.34 -8.23 -6.35
N GLU A 278 -11.29 -9.03 -6.43
CA GLU A 278 -10.89 -9.87 -5.29
C GLU A 278 -10.35 -9.03 -4.13
N VAL A 279 -9.57 -7.97 -4.38
CA VAL A 279 -9.14 -7.04 -3.32
C VAL A 279 -10.34 -6.34 -2.67
N ALA A 280 -11.30 -5.83 -3.47
CA ALA A 280 -12.50 -5.18 -2.95
C ALA A 280 -13.34 -6.12 -2.08
N LYS A 281 -13.52 -7.39 -2.48
CA LYS A 281 -14.18 -8.42 -1.66
C LYS A 281 -13.46 -8.66 -0.34
N VAL A 282 -12.12 -8.76 -0.35
CA VAL A 282 -11.33 -8.94 0.88
C VAL A 282 -11.54 -7.76 1.84
N LEU A 283 -11.49 -6.53 1.32
CA LEU A 283 -11.69 -5.32 2.13
C LEU A 283 -13.12 -5.19 2.68
N ALA A 284 -14.11 -5.70 1.95
CA ALA A 284 -15.50 -5.73 2.41
C ALA A 284 -15.79 -6.85 3.44
N THR A 285 -14.84 -7.75 3.70
CA THR A 285 -15.03 -8.81 4.70
C THR A 285 -15.09 -8.18 6.09
N PRO A 286 -16.12 -8.48 6.93
CA PRO A 286 -16.31 -7.82 8.21
C PRO A 286 -15.10 -7.89 9.15
N GLU A 287 -14.38 -9.00 9.14
CA GLU A 287 -13.13 -9.18 9.90
C GLU A 287 -12.05 -8.16 9.51
N ILE A 288 -11.77 -8.04 8.20
CA ILE A 288 -10.76 -7.13 7.66
C ILE A 288 -11.18 -5.68 7.85
N ALA A 289 -12.43 -5.34 7.54
CA ALA A 289 -12.97 -4.00 7.71
C ALA A 289 -12.90 -3.54 9.18
N LYS A 290 -13.31 -4.41 10.12
CA LYS A 290 -13.21 -4.12 11.56
C LYS A 290 -11.76 -3.96 12.01
N ARG A 291 -10.86 -4.81 11.51
CA ARG A 291 -9.44 -4.72 11.87
C ARG A 291 -8.84 -3.40 11.41
N LEU A 292 -9.05 -3.02 10.16
CA LEU A 292 -8.58 -1.74 9.61
C LEU A 292 -9.18 -0.56 10.37
N ALA A 293 -10.48 -0.56 10.63
CA ALA A 293 -11.15 0.51 11.36
C ALA A 293 -10.62 0.65 12.80
N ALA A 294 -10.39 -0.46 13.52
CA ALA A 294 -9.83 -0.46 14.88
C ALA A 294 -8.38 0.07 14.93
N ASP A 295 -7.68 -0.01 13.79
CA ASP A 295 -6.34 0.51 13.58
C ASP A 295 -6.35 1.89 12.88
N GLY A 296 -7.51 2.56 12.81
CA GLY A 296 -7.65 3.93 12.30
C GLY A 296 -7.53 4.08 10.78
N LEU A 297 -7.69 2.98 10.03
CA LEU A 297 -7.70 2.95 8.56
C LEU A 297 -9.13 2.78 8.04
N GLU A 298 -9.44 3.51 6.97
CA GLU A 298 -10.69 3.35 6.23
C GLU A 298 -10.45 2.43 5.02
N PRO A 299 -11.08 1.25 4.94
CA PRO A 299 -11.05 0.43 3.73
C PRO A 299 -11.82 1.10 2.59
N VAL A 300 -11.27 1.07 1.37
CA VAL A 300 -11.87 1.75 0.20
C VAL A 300 -12.36 0.75 -0.86
N GLY A 301 -11.45 -0.02 -1.49
CA GLY A 301 -11.83 -0.99 -2.51
C GLY A 301 -12.42 -0.38 -3.79
N SER A 302 -11.88 0.76 -4.24
CA SER A 302 -12.40 1.49 -5.41
C SER A 302 -12.26 0.72 -6.73
N THR A 303 -13.02 1.14 -7.75
CA THR A 303 -12.75 0.65 -9.12
C THR A 303 -11.46 1.28 -9.68
N PRO A 304 -10.85 0.69 -10.74
CA PRO A 304 -9.66 1.27 -11.37
C PRO A 304 -9.87 2.72 -11.85
N GLU A 305 -11.05 3.04 -12.38
CA GLU A 305 -11.42 4.37 -12.89
C GLU A 305 -11.56 5.37 -11.75
N GLN A 306 -12.25 4.99 -10.67
CA GLN A 306 -12.36 5.80 -9.47
C GLN A 306 -10.98 6.09 -8.88
N PHE A 307 -10.11 5.07 -8.83
CA PHE A 307 -8.75 5.26 -8.32
C PHE A 307 -7.93 6.17 -9.22
N ARG A 308 -8.02 6.04 -10.55
CA ARG A 308 -7.36 6.95 -11.49
C ARG A 308 -7.80 8.40 -11.31
N ALA A 309 -9.11 8.63 -11.19
CA ALA A 309 -9.65 9.97 -10.95
C ALA A 309 -9.15 10.55 -9.61
N PHE A 310 -9.12 9.72 -8.57
CA PHE A 310 -8.58 10.07 -7.26
C PHE A 310 -7.09 10.44 -7.34
N LEU A 311 -6.25 9.64 -8.01
CA LEU A 311 -4.81 9.94 -8.18
C LEU A 311 -4.57 11.29 -8.86
N ALA A 312 -5.34 11.60 -9.90
CA ALA A 312 -5.23 12.89 -10.58
C ALA A 312 -5.58 14.08 -9.66
N ALA A 313 -6.60 13.93 -8.82
CA ALA A 313 -6.99 14.94 -7.84
C ALA A 313 -5.95 15.07 -6.72
N ASP A 314 -5.44 13.95 -6.22
CA ASP A 314 -4.47 13.89 -5.14
C ASP A 314 -3.11 14.45 -5.56
N LYS A 315 -2.62 14.15 -6.77
CA LYS A 315 -1.43 14.76 -7.35
C LYS A 315 -1.55 16.30 -7.38
N ARG A 316 -2.68 16.84 -7.86
CA ARG A 316 -2.93 18.29 -7.83
C ARG A 316 -2.95 18.87 -6.41
N LYS A 317 -3.50 18.13 -5.43
CA LYS A 317 -3.49 18.53 -4.02
C LYS A 317 -2.05 18.63 -3.52
N TRP A 318 -1.25 17.58 -3.70
CA TRP A 318 0.12 17.53 -3.20
C TRP A 318 1.06 18.49 -3.90
N GLY A 319 0.85 18.80 -5.18
CA GLY A 319 1.59 19.86 -5.86
C GLY A 319 1.41 21.24 -5.20
N ARG A 320 0.22 21.54 -4.65
CA ARG A 320 0.01 22.75 -3.85
C ARG A 320 0.70 22.66 -2.50
N VAL A 321 0.51 21.55 -1.78
CA VAL A 321 1.10 21.35 -0.45
C VAL A 321 2.63 21.46 -0.48
N VAL A 322 3.30 20.84 -1.46
CA VAL A 322 4.76 20.93 -1.61
C VAL A 322 5.21 22.36 -1.87
N LYS A 323 4.51 23.09 -2.73
CA LYS A 323 4.80 24.49 -3.05
C LYS A 323 4.62 25.39 -1.83
N ASP A 324 3.54 25.20 -1.08
CA ASP A 324 3.18 26.03 0.07
C ASP A 324 4.10 25.76 1.28
N ALA A 325 4.65 24.54 1.40
CA ALA A 325 5.54 24.16 2.48
C ALA A 325 7.02 24.54 2.25
N ASP A 326 7.37 25.09 1.07
CA ASP A 326 8.75 25.34 0.58
C ASP A 326 9.68 24.12 0.74
N VAL A 327 9.12 22.91 0.63
CA VAL A 327 9.92 21.68 0.72
C VAL A 327 10.67 21.50 -0.60
N LYS A 328 11.99 21.62 -0.53
CA LYS A 328 12.89 21.37 -1.67
C LYS A 328 13.36 19.93 -1.64
N ALA A 329 13.64 19.35 -2.82
CA ALA A 329 14.42 18.13 -2.89
C ALA A 329 15.80 18.40 -2.28
N GLU A 330 16.11 17.68 -1.20
CA GLU A 330 17.46 17.50 -0.68
C GLU A 330 18.38 16.92 -1.78
#